data_AF-A0A2S6U947-F1
#
_entry.id   AF-A0A2S6U947-F1
#
_cell.length_a   1.000
_cell.length_b   1.000
_cell.length_c   1.000
_cell.angle_alpha   90.00
_cell.angle_beta   90.00
_cell.angle_gamma   90.00
#
_symmetry.space_group_name_H-M   'P 1'
#
loop_
_entity.id
_entity.type
_entity.pdbx_description
1 polymer ?
#
loop_
_entity_poly.entity_id
_entity_poly.type
_entity_poly.pdbx_seq_one_letter_code
_entity_poly.pdbx_strand_id
1 'polypeptide(L)' 'MAGLCLLNLKLAMPTLLDGMDNGTDRKYAALPERLYVLDAEGRIAHRSGMGPWGFDVDAWTDAIVAQVAEV' A
#
# COMPACT_ATOMS: atom_id res chain seq x y z
N MET A 1 12.47 2.59 17.37
CA MET A 1 11.66 3.64 16.72
C MET A 1 11.71 3.42 15.21
N ALA A 2 10.57 3.49 14.51
CA ALA A 2 10.50 3.24 13.05
C ALA A 2 11.47 4.06 12.20
N GLY A 3 11.78 5.30 12.60
CA GLY A 3 12.77 6.14 11.91
C GLY A 3 14.16 5.51 11.79
N LEU A 4 14.58 4.71 12.79
CA LEU A 4 15.86 3.99 12.71
C LEU A 4 15.81 2.82 11.72
N CYS A 5 14.67 2.14 11.62
CA CYS A 5 14.46 1.07 10.65
C CYS A 5 14.50 1.59 9.21
N LEU A 6 13.83 2.72 8.94
CA LEU A 6 13.86 3.40 7.64
C LEU A 6 15.30 3.68 7.16
N LEU A 7 16.14 4.25 8.05
CA LEU A 7 17.53 4.56 7.74
C LEU A 7 18.37 3.29 7.49
N ASN A 8 18.21 2.28 8.36
CA ASN A 8 18.97 1.04 8.24
C ASN A 8 18.58 0.19 7.03
N LEU A 9 17.28 0.16 6.69
CA LEU A 9 16.75 -0.61 5.57
C LEU A 9 16.81 0.15 4.23
N LYS A 10 17.22 1.43 4.25
CA LYS A 10 17.34 2.30 3.07
C LYS A 10 16.06 2.35 2.24
N LEU A 11 14.91 2.42 2.90
CA LEU A 11 13.61 2.52 2.23
C LEU A 11 13.48 3.91 1.60
N ALA A 12 13.21 3.95 0.30
CA ALA A 12 13.13 5.19 -0.47
C ALA A 12 11.78 5.91 -0.35
N MET A 13 10.79 5.27 0.28
CA MET A 13 9.43 5.79 0.43
C MET A 13 9.06 5.98 1.90
N PRO A 14 8.16 6.92 2.22
CA PRO A 14 7.61 7.06 3.55
C PRO A 14 7.09 5.71 4.06
N THR A 15 7.56 5.31 5.24
CA THR A 15 7.14 4.06 5.89
C THR A 15 6.55 4.42 7.24
N LEU A 16 5.36 3.92 7.50
CA LEU A 16 4.61 4.19 8.72
C LEU A 16 4.40 2.87 9.47
N LEU A 17 4.16 2.96 10.79
CA LEU A 17 3.71 1.84 11.60
C LEU A 17 2.22 1.98 11.84
N ASP A 18 1.49 0.86 11.74
CA ASP A 18 0.11 0.82 12.21
C ASP A 18 0.05 1.02 13.73
N GLY A 19 -1.10 1.46 14.22
CA GLY A 19 -1.38 1.51 15.65
C GLY A 19 -1.33 0.12 16.28
N MET A 20 -1.11 0.06 17.60
CA MET A 20 -1.11 -1.20 18.35
C MET A 20 -2.47 -1.92 18.34
N ASP A 21 -3.53 -1.23 17.92
CA ASP A 21 -4.88 -1.76 17.76
C ASP A 21 -5.11 -2.42 16.39
N ASN A 22 -4.09 -2.43 15.51
CA ASN A 22 -4.16 -2.89 14.13
C ASN A 22 -5.29 -2.20 13.34
N GLY A 23 -5.54 -0.92 13.61
CA GLY A 23 -6.66 -0.18 13.03
C GLY A 23 -6.61 -0.11 11.50
N THR A 24 -5.41 0.05 10.92
CA THR A 24 -5.22 0.11 9.46
C THR A 24 -5.39 -1.27 8.85
N ASP A 25 -4.74 -2.29 9.41
CA ASP A 25 -4.88 -3.68 8.95
C ASP A 25 -6.35 -4.11 8.94
N ARG A 26 -7.09 -3.87 10.03
CA ARG A 26 -8.51 -4.28 10.11
C ARG A 26 -9.40 -3.56 9.10
N LYS A 27 -9.13 -2.29 8.80
CA LYS A 27 -9.91 -1.51 7.82
C LYS A 27 -9.59 -1.90 6.38
N TYR A 28 -8.34 -2.24 6.10
CA TYR A 28 -7.87 -2.57 4.75
C TYR A 28 -7.68 -4.06 4.51
N ALA A 29 -7.95 -4.94 5.47
CA ALA A 29 -7.65 -6.37 5.39
C ALA A 29 -6.26 -6.61 4.78
N ALA A 30 -5.24 -6.01 5.39
CA ALA A 30 -3.91 -5.87 4.80
C ALA A 30 -3.07 -7.14 4.92
N LEU A 31 -3.40 -8.02 5.88
CA LEU A 31 -2.72 -9.31 6.02
C LEU A 31 -2.99 -10.30 4.87
N PRO A 32 -2.00 -11.14 4.48
CA PRO A 32 -0.62 -11.12 4.94
C PRO A 32 0.19 -9.95 4.34
N GLU A 33 -0.18 -9.53 3.13
CA GLU A 33 0.29 -8.32 2.45
C GLU A 33 -0.73 -7.90 1.38
N ARG A 34 -0.75 -6.60 1.03
CA ARG A 34 -1.67 -6.05 0.04
C ARG A 34 -1.18 -4.74 -0.55
N LEU A 35 -1.42 -4.54 -1.85
CA LEU A 35 -1.20 -3.28 -2.56
C LEU A 35 -2.54 -2.58 -2.81
N TYR A 36 -2.54 -1.27 -2.62
CA TYR A 36 -3.69 -0.40 -2.83
C TYR A 36 -3.30 0.79 -3.70
N VAL A 37 -4.24 1.27 -4.51
CA VAL A 37 -4.21 2.60 -5.13
C VAL A 37 -5.51 3.28 -4.78
N LEU A 38 -5.42 4.55 -4.37
CA LEU A 38 -6.58 5.40 -4.12
C LEU A 38 -6.70 6.42 -5.26
N ASP A 39 -7.94 6.76 -5.64
CA ASP A 39 -8.24 7.87 -6.57
C ASP A 39 -8.07 9.23 -5.87
N ALA A 40 -8.22 10.32 -6.65
CA ALA A 40 -8.11 11.69 -6.14
C ALA A 40 -9.16 12.04 -5.07
N GLU A 41 -10.30 11.34 -5.04
CA GLU A 41 -11.36 11.48 -4.04
C GLU A 41 -11.20 10.52 -2.85
N GLY A 42 -10.12 9.72 -2.82
CA GLY A 42 -9.80 8.79 -1.73
C GLY A 42 -10.55 7.46 -1.78
N ARG A 43 -11.16 7.08 -2.91
CA ARG A 43 -11.76 5.75 -3.10
C ARG A 43 -10.72 4.75 -3.59
N ILE A 44 -10.98 3.47 -3.36
CA ILE A 44 -10.07 2.40 -3.78
C ILE A 44 -10.21 2.16 -5.28
N ALA A 45 -9.22 2.61 -6.05
CA ALA A 45 -9.09 2.35 -7.48
C ALA A 45 -8.47 0.98 -7.78
N HIS A 46 -7.57 0.51 -6.90
CA HIS A 46 -6.99 -0.83 -7.00
C HIS A 46 -6.83 -1.46 -5.62
N ARG A 47 -7.11 -2.76 -5.54
CA ARG A 47 -6.87 -3.63 -4.39
C ARG A 47 -6.31 -4.95 -4.90
N SER A 48 -5.06 -5.24 -4.60
CA SER A 48 -4.43 -6.51 -4.99
C SER A 48 -5.12 -7.70 -4.32
N GLY A 49 -4.82 -8.92 -4.76
CA GLY A 49 -5.21 -10.14 -4.06
C GLY A 49 -4.49 -10.32 -2.73
N MET A 50 -4.76 -11.43 -2.04
CA MET A 50 -4.04 -11.81 -0.82
C MET A 50 -2.65 -12.37 -1.19
N GLY A 51 -1.58 -11.86 -0.59
CA GLY A 51 -0.23 -12.36 -0.86
C GLY A 51 0.03 -13.80 -0.36
N PRO A 52 1.13 -14.44 -0.82
CA PRO A 52 2.07 -13.93 -1.82
C PRO A 52 1.52 -14.01 -3.25
N TRP A 53 0.56 -14.91 -3.51
CA TRP A 53 0.06 -15.18 -4.86
C TRP A 53 -0.72 -14.03 -5.49
N GLY A 54 -1.37 -13.21 -4.68
CA GLY A 54 -2.13 -12.03 -5.13
C GLY A 54 -1.35 -10.72 -5.10
N PHE A 55 -0.04 -10.76 -4.83
CA PHE A 55 0.83 -9.57 -4.82
C PHE A 55 1.25 -9.20 -6.25
N ASP A 56 0.30 -8.65 -7.01
CA ASP A 56 0.47 -8.30 -8.43
C ASP A 56 0.98 -6.86 -8.57
N VAL A 57 2.27 -6.72 -8.83
CA VAL A 57 2.95 -5.41 -8.95
C VAL A 57 2.66 -4.74 -10.30
N ASP A 58 2.45 -5.53 -11.34
CA ASP A 58 2.20 -5.01 -12.69
C ASP A 58 0.81 -4.34 -12.72
N ALA A 59 -0.21 -5.05 -12.24
CA ALA A 59 -1.57 -4.49 -12.14
C ALA A 59 -1.66 -3.27 -11.19
N TRP A 60 -0.85 -3.25 -10.12
CA TRP A 60 -0.75 -2.11 -9.23
C TRP A 60 -0.11 -0.90 -9.92
N THR A 61 0.95 -1.12 -10.71
CA THR A 61 1.64 -0.06 -11.47
C THR A 61 0.74 0.53 -12.55
N ASP A 62 0.02 -0.32 -13.29
CA ASP A 62 -0.96 0.11 -14.29
C ASP A 62 -2.06 0.98 -13.66
N ALA A 63 -2.54 0.60 -12.47
CA ALA A 63 -3.53 1.39 -11.74
C ALA A 63 -2.99 2.76 -11.32
N ILE A 64 -1.72 2.87 -10.88
CA ILE A 64 -1.09 4.17 -10.58
C ILE A 64 -1.05 5.04 -11.84
N VAL A 65 -0.59 4.48 -12.97
CA VAL A 65 -0.50 5.24 -14.23
C VAL A 65 -1.88 5.73 -14.67
N ALA A 66 -2.92 4.91 -14.54
CA ALA A 66 -4.29 5.31 -14.83
C ALA A 66 -4.75 6.50 -13.97
N GLN A 67 -4.43 6.50 -12.67
CA GLN A 67 -4.81 7.60 -11.77
C GLN A 67 -4.01 8.90 -12.00
N VAL A 68 -2.77 8.80 -12.50
CA VAL A 68 -1.95 10.00 -12.81
C VAL A 68 -2.30 10.58 -14.18
N ALA A 69 -2.76 9.74 -15.13
CA ALA A 69 -3.13 10.18 -16.47
C ALA A 69 -4.50 10.90 -16.55
N GLU A 70 -5.35 10.72 -15.54
CA GLU A 70 -6.67 11.38 -15.43
C GLU A 70 -6.60 12.79 -14.82
N VAL A 71 -5.41 13.27 -14.42
CA VAL A 71 -5.16 14.59 -13.83
C VAL A 71 -4.64 15.59 -14.85
#